data_AF-A0A429BHY3-F1
#
_entry.id   AF-A0A429BHY3-F1
#
_cell.length_a   1.000
_cell.length_b   1.000
_cell.length_c   1.000
_cell.angle_alpha   90.00
_cell.angle_beta   90.00
_cell.angle_gamma   90.00
#
_symmetry.space_group_name_H-M   'P 1'
#
loop_
_entity.id
_entity.type
_entity.pdbx_description
1 polymer ?
#
loop_
_entity_poly.entity_id
_entity_poly.type
_entity_poly.pdbx_seq_one_letter_code
_entity_poly.pdbx_strand_id
1 'polypeptide(L)'
;MSIDLDDVLADPARLLTADRVAVRDRIAAAAEADGVGREVFLQAEAIFGGADVAPAEFASWLHFAAVATGHEEYAEGVAKAEPGMPWRTVWAWWRPANRFTAHPSLNGDYYQVRRRLHEGRVLVEVVDWRGPLRLDAETGRRVTVDDEQALSEADLPRAALDAPALYERALTAPEGWEGAVAFAVEGGRTRHLVQGPHGIAVVETDADVLRDWPRGKGIDSTSSEEPPPGPAPATRRPTGPLTAARVDDAFGERHVLRLAGDDLPAALEHPGSRRHLREIGLPTWWICGMAEYETLPAAAMLPSADGDLPEDGLPEGISTADLIALGTCEYGELHLHRHAGTVHIRSGLEGPTEGTLVELAPDLDVFTRALEAIYRYGNACWHPYPVEEDQDAVARVFLDEMEELAPGLFDPEAPSGILWSWLYAGITEVGVDGY
;
A
#
# COMPACT_ATOMS: atom_id res chain seq x y z
N MET A 1 0.84 32.31 29.86
CA MET A 1 -0.32 31.98 29.01
C MET A 1 -0.08 30.59 28.48
N SER A 2 -0.94 29.62 28.82
CA SER A 2 -0.90 28.30 28.17
C SER A 2 -1.35 28.51 26.74
N ILE A 3 -0.43 28.47 25.77
CA ILE A 3 -0.79 28.42 24.36
C ILE A 3 -1.53 27.09 24.17
N ASP A 4 -2.75 27.16 23.64
CA ASP A 4 -3.57 25.99 23.33
C ASP A 4 -2.87 25.12 22.28
N LEU A 5 -2.82 23.81 22.50
CA LEU A 5 -2.11 22.88 21.62
C LEU A 5 -2.77 22.84 20.24
N ASP A 6 -4.10 22.85 20.20
CA ASP A 6 -4.87 22.78 18.96
C ASP A 6 -4.64 24.03 18.09
N ASP A 7 -4.55 25.20 18.73
CA ASP A 7 -4.19 26.46 18.07
C ASP A 7 -2.77 26.46 17.49
N VAL A 8 -1.82 25.73 18.10
CA VAL A 8 -0.45 25.60 17.58
C VAL A 8 -0.44 24.65 16.39
N LEU A 9 -1.11 23.51 16.51
CA LEU A 9 -1.15 22.50 15.45
C LEU A 9 -1.97 22.96 14.25
N ALA A 10 -3.00 23.77 14.43
CA ALA A 10 -3.83 24.27 13.32
C ALA A 10 -3.14 25.36 12.47
N ASP A 11 -2.09 26.01 12.99
CA ASP A 11 -1.39 27.11 12.32
C ASP A 11 0.09 26.74 12.06
N PRO A 12 0.45 26.37 10.81
CA PRO A 12 1.82 26.02 10.46
C PRO A 12 2.88 27.04 10.89
N ALA A 13 2.57 28.34 10.87
CA ALA A 13 3.52 29.36 11.29
C ALA A 13 3.78 29.31 12.80
N ARG A 14 2.76 29.03 13.61
CA ARG A 14 2.93 28.81 15.06
C ARG A 14 3.69 27.53 15.33
N LEU A 15 3.31 26.44 14.67
CA LEU A 15 3.96 25.13 14.83
C LEU A 15 5.47 25.20 14.56
N LEU A 16 5.89 25.88 13.47
CA LEU A 16 7.29 26.01 13.10
C LEU A 16 8.12 26.87 14.07
N THR A 17 7.47 27.72 14.86
CA THR A 17 8.13 28.50 15.93
C THR A 17 8.06 27.82 17.30
N ALA A 18 7.25 26.78 17.44
CA ALA A 18 7.07 26.05 18.67
C ALA A 18 8.25 25.10 18.92
N ASP A 19 8.55 24.86 20.19
CA ASP A 19 9.49 23.82 20.58
C ASP A 19 8.89 22.44 20.29
N ARG A 20 9.51 21.69 19.38
CA ARG A 20 9.00 20.39 18.91
C ARG A 20 8.86 19.37 20.04
N VAL A 21 9.78 19.36 21.01
CA VAL A 21 9.72 18.47 22.18
C VAL A 21 8.50 18.81 23.04
N ALA A 22 8.28 20.10 23.30
CA ALA A 22 7.11 20.56 24.06
C ALA A 22 5.79 20.29 23.34
N VAL A 23 5.74 20.39 22.01
CA VAL A 23 4.56 20.02 21.20
C VAL A 23 4.27 18.52 21.37
N ARG A 24 5.27 17.67 21.21
CA ARG A 24 5.17 16.22 21.38
C ARG A 24 4.70 15.83 22.79
N ASP A 25 5.30 16.40 23.83
CA ASP A 25 4.92 16.12 25.22
C ASP A 25 3.44 16.47 25.49
N ARG A 26 2.95 17.55 24.88
CA ARG A 26 1.54 17.95 24.98
C ARG A 26 0.62 17.03 24.18
N ILE A 27 1.02 16.58 22.99
CA ILE A 27 0.27 15.59 22.22
C ILE A 27 0.15 14.28 23.03
N ALA A 28 1.23 13.84 23.67
CA ALA A 28 1.24 12.64 24.51
C ALA A 28 0.36 12.77 25.77
N ALA A 29 0.26 13.99 26.34
CA ALA A 29 -0.55 14.27 27.52
C ALA A 29 -2.04 14.54 27.20
N ALA A 30 -2.37 14.88 25.94
CA ALA A 30 -3.73 15.15 25.51
C ALA A 30 -4.46 13.83 25.18
N ALA A 31 -5.77 13.79 25.46
CA ALA A 31 -6.64 12.73 24.95
C ALA A 31 -6.60 12.70 23.40
N GLU A 32 -7.05 11.60 22.78
CA GLU A 32 -7.19 11.51 21.33
C GLU A 32 -8.06 12.67 20.82
N ALA A 33 -7.38 13.64 20.21
CA ALA A 33 -7.96 14.80 19.58
C ALA A 33 -7.63 14.65 18.10
N ASP A 34 -8.66 14.52 17.28
CA ASP A 34 -8.53 14.46 15.84
C ASP A 34 -8.28 15.86 15.29
N GLY A 35 -7.20 15.99 14.52
CA GLY A 35 -6.86 17.25 13.87
C GLY A 35 -5.81 17.05 12.79
N VAL A 36 -5.98 17.76 11.66
CA VAL A 36 -5.06 17.72 10.51
C VAL A 36 -3.64 18.04 10.94
N GLY A 37 -3.44 19.09 11.74
CA GLY A 37 -2.12 19.50 12.22
C GLY A 37 -1.43 18.43 13.10
N ARG A 38 -2.19 17.76 13.98
CA ARG A 38 -1.69 16.65 14.79
C ARG A 38 -1.25 15.49 13.90
N GLU A 39 -2.10 15.10 12.95
CA GLU A 39 -1.81 14.03 12.02
C GLU A 39 -0.55 14.33 11.20
N VAL A 40 -0.47 15.52 10.59
CA VAL A 40 0.68 15.93 9.77
C VAL A 40 1.97 15.97 10.59
N PHE A 41 1.92 16.48 11.83
CA PHE A 41 3.07 16.50 12.72
C PHE A 41 3.58 15.09 13.02
N LEU A 42 2.69 14.18 13.45
CA LEU A 42 3.07 12.80 13.77
C LEU A 42 3.54 12.03 12.54
N GLN A 43 2.93 12.24 11.38
CA GLN A 43 3.33 11.62 10.12
C GLN A 43 4.69 12.12 9.64
N ALA A 44 4.99 13.41 9.80
CA ALA A 44 6.32 13.92 9.51
C ALA A 44 7.36 13.20 10.37
N GLU A 45 7.21 13.22 11.70
CA GLU A 45 8.18 12.57 12.61
C GLU A 45 8.26 11.06 12.40
N ALA A 46 7.17 10.39 12.02
CA ALA A 46 7.20 8.97 11.69
C ALA A 46 8.04 8.63 10.44
N ILE A 47 8.16 9.56 9.49
CA ILE A 47 8.89 9.34 8.22
C ILE A 47 10.37 9.71 8.37
N PHE A 48 10.70 10.93 8.82
CA PHE A 48 12.11 11.38 8.89
C PHE A 48 12.75 11.14 10.26
N GLY A 49 11.94 10.87 11.28
CA GLY A 49 12.40 10.60 12.63
C GLY A 49 12.46 11.80 13.58
N GLY A 50 13.12 11.59 14.71
CA GLY A 50 13.21 12.55 15.83
C GLY A 50 14.34 13.58 15.74
N ALA A 51 15.02 13.74 14.60
CA ALA A 51 16.21 14.58 14.48
C ALA A 51 15.96 16.05 14.84
N ASP A 52 16.97 16.68 15.44
CA ASP A 52 17.03 18.13 15.66
C ASP A 52 17.52 18.83 14.38
N VAL A 53 16.57 19.27 13.55
CA VAL A 53 16.81 19.93 12.26
C VAL A 53 16.36 21.38 12.30
N ALA A 54 16.86 22.20 11.37
CA ALA A 54 16.43 23.58 11.24
C ALA A 54 14.91 23.67 10.93
N PRO A 55 14.22 24.74 11.35
CA PRO A 55 12.78 24.92 11.07
C PRO A 55 12.43 24.81 9.58
N ALA A 56 13.29 25.30 8.68
CA ALA A 56 13.11 25.18 7.24
C ALA A 56 13.09 23.73 6.74
N GLU A 57 13.95 22.88 7.28
CA GLU A 57 13.98 21.47 6.93
C GLU A 57 12.78 20.73 7.52
N PHE A 58 12.43 21.01 8.77
CA PHE A 58 11.22 20.44 9.38
C PHE A 58 9.95 20.85 8.63
N ALA A 59 9.87 22.08 8.12
CA ALA A 59 8.78 22.53 7.26
C ALA A 59 8.67 21.69 5.98
N SER A 60 9.79 21.23 5.41
CA SER A 60 9.77 20.36 4.23
C SER A 60 9.12 19.02 4.57
N TRP A 61 9.40 18.46 5.75
CA TRP A 61 8.78 17.24 6.24
C TRP A 61 7.29 17.39 6.59
N LEU A 62 6.89 18.50 7.20
CA LEU A 62 5.47 18.82 7.39
C LEU A 62 4.74 18.95 6.05
N HIS A 63 5.37 19.60 5.07
CA HIS A 63 4.83 19.73 3.72
C HIS A 63 4.69 18.35 3.04
N PHE A 64 5.69 17.49 3.17
CA PHE A 64 5.65 16.12 2.65
C PHE A 64 4.54 15.29 3.29
N ALA A 65 4.47 15.29 4.61
CA ALA A 65 3.45 14.56 5.35
C ALA A 65 2.05 15.05 4.99
N ALA A 66 1.84 16.37 4.88
CA ALA A 66 0.57 16.94 4.46
C ALA A 66 0.17 16.49 3.04
N VAL A 67 1.08 16.53 2.07
CA VAL A 67 0.81 16.06 0.70
C VAL A 67 0.54 14.55 0.68
N ALA A 68 1.37 13.73 1.32
CA ALA A 68 1.21 12.28 1.36
C ALA A 68 -0.09 11.83 2.06
N THR A 69 -0.60 12.64 3.00
CA THR A 69 -1.84 12.35 3.72
C THR A 69 -3.10 12.94 3.08
N GLY A 70 -2.94 13.77 2.03
CA GLY A 70 -4.04 14.40 1.28
C GLY A 70 -4.51 15.76 1.82
N HIS A 71 -3.73 16.40 2.69
CA HIS A 71 -4.08 17.67 3.36
C HIS A 71 -3.52 18.88 2.61
N GLU A 72 -4.00 19.11 1.38
CA GLU A 72 -3.50 20.15 0.46
C GLU A 72 -3.50 21.57 1.07
N GLU A 73 -4.60 21.96 1.72
CA GLU A 73 -4.71 23.29 2.37
C GLU A 73 -3.66 23.49 3.47
N TYR A 74 -3.36 22.43 4.23
CA TYR A 74 -2.35 22.49 5.27
C TYR A 74 -0.94 22.56 4.66
N ALA A 75 -0.68 21.82 3.58
CA ALA A 75 0.58 21.90 2.83
C ALA A 75 0.83 23.32 2.28
N GLU A 76 -0.19 23.96 1.70
CA GLU A 76 -0.11 25.37 1.27
C GLU A 76 0.18 26.31 2.44
N GLY A 77 -0.45 26.07 3.59
CA GLY A 77 -0.18 26.79 4.83
C GLY A 77 1.28 26.69 5.28
N VAL A 78 1.86 25.48 5.27
CA VAL A 78 3.28 25.24 5.56
C VAL A 78 4.16 25.97 4.55
N ALA A 79 3.86 25.87 3.25
CA ALA A 79 4.64 26.52 2.20
C ALA A 79 4.66 28.04 2.28
N LYS A 80 3.57 28.63 2.78
CA LYS A 80 3.46 30.06 3.05
C LYS A 80 4.20 30.47 4.31
N ALA A 81 4.15 29.64 5.36
CA ALA A 81 4.80 29.90 6.64
C ALA A 81 6.33 29.87 6.53
N GLU A 82 6.87 28.98 5.69
CA GLU A 82 8.31 28.83 5.52
C GLU A 82 8.69 28.73 4.04
N PRO A 83 8.88 29.87 3.35
CA PRO A 83 9.25 29.87 1.94
C PRO A 83 10.66 29.33 1.68
N GLY A 84 11.53 29.29 2.70
CA GLY A 84 12.93 28.86 2.64
C GLY A 84 13.16 27.37 2.83
N MET A 85 12.13 26.53 2.69
CA MET A 85 12.27 25.07 2.69
C MET A 85 13.34 24.60 1.69
N PRO A 86 14.31 23.74 2.08
CA PRO A 86 15.31 23.20 1.18
C PRO A 86 14.72 22.41 0.01
N TRP A 87 13.54 21.81 0.19
CA TRP A 87 12.79 21.15 -0.86
C TRP A 87 11.28 21.22 -0.59
N ARG A 88 10.46 21.10 -1.63
CA ARG A 88 9.00 21.11 -1.55
C ARG A 88 8.43 19.89 -2.26
N THR A 89 7.42 19.26 -1.67
CA THR A 89 6.75 18.14 -2.32
C THR A 89 5.83 18.65 -3.43
N VAL A 90 6.02 18.18 -4.65
CA VAL A 90 5.11 18.47 -5.77
C VAL A 90 3.92 17.51 -5.69
N TRP A 91 4.20 16.22 -5.51
CA TRP A 91 3.21 15.17 -5.24
C TRP A 91 3.90 13.98 -4.57
N ALA A 92 3.13 13.15 -3.86
CA ALA A 92 3.63 11.95 -3.20
C ALA A 92 2.61 10.81 -3.28
N TRP A 93 3.00 9.70 -3.90
CA TRP A 93 2.35 8.39 -3.79
C TRP A 93 3.17 7.57 -2.79
N TRP A 94 3.06 7.95 -1.52
CA TRP A 94 3.90 7.47 -0.43
C TRP A 94 3.02 6.97 0.71
N ARG A 95 3.26 5.75 1.18
CA ARG A 95 2.50 5.11 2.26
C ARG A 95 2.70 5.89 3.57
N PRO A 96 1.66 6.54 4.14
CA PRO A 96 1.79 7.14 5.46
C PRO A 96 1.89 6.06 6.55
N ALA A 97 2.57 6.35 7.66
CA ALA A 97 2.67 5.42 8.78
C ALA A 97 1.28 5.10 9.36
N ASN A 98 1.04 3.83 9.68
CA ASN A 98 -0.25 3.27 10.09
C ASN A 98 -1.40 3.46 9.09
N ARG A 99 -1.08 3.76 7.82
CA ARG A 99 -1.98 3.61 6.67
C ARG A 99 -1.42 2.51 5.79
N PHE A 100 -1.97 1.31 5.89
CA PHE A 100 -1.36 0.10 5.33
C PHE A 100 -1.51 -0.04 3.81
N THR A 101 -1.59 1.03 3.02
CA THR A 101 -1.75 0.91 1.56
C THR A 101 -0.55 1.57 0.88
N ALA A 102 0.24 0.77 0.16
CA ALA A 102 1.32 1.24 -0.71
C ALA A 102 0.97 0.98 -2.18
N HIS A 103 0.53 2.03 -2.87
CA HIS A 103 0.38 2.03 -4.33
C HIS A 103 1.10 3.25 -4.89
N PRO A 104 1.99 3.11 -5.90
CA PRO A 104 2.54 1.83 -6.34
C PRO A 104 3.33 1.16 -5.19
N SER A 105 3.36 -0.17 -5.18
CA SER A 105 4.24 -0.92 -4.29
C SER A 105 5.59 -1.07 -4.97
N LEU A 106 6.66 -0.63 -4.30
CA LEU A 106 8.03 -0.82 -4.76
C LEU A 106 8.69 -1.99 -4.00
N ASN A 107 7.92 -3.06 -3.78
CA ASN A 107 8.38 -4.24 -3.05
C ASN A 107 9.12 -5.19 -4.00
N GLY A 108 10.28 -5.70 -3.54
CA GLY A 108 11.04 -6.75 -4.20
C GLY A 108 11.77 -6.28 -5.46
N ASP A 109 12.43 -7.20 -6.15
CA ASP A 109 13.24 -6.88 -7.34
C ASP A 109 12.44 -6.81 -8.66
N TYR A 110 11.11 -6.96 -8.58
CA TYR A 110 10.25 -7.13 -9.76
C TYR A 110 9.69 -5.82 -10.32
N TYR A 111 9.77 -4.72 -9.57
CA TYR A 111 9.26 -3.43 -10.05
C TYR A 111 10.28 -2.73 -10.94
N GLN A 112 9.78 -1.92 -11.87
CA GLN A 112 10.61 -1.04 -12.68
C GLN A 112 10.00 0.35 -12.74
N VAL A 113 10.81 1.36 -12.40
CA VAL A 113 10.43 2.77 -12.56
C VAL A 113 11.10 3.32 -13.81
N ARG A 114 10.27 3.73 -14.77
CA ARG A 114 10.68 4.27 -16.07
C ARG A 114 10.10 5.66 -16.25
N ARG A 115 10.75 6.46 -17.09
CA ARG A 115 10.18 7.72 -17.58
C ARG A 115 9.75 7.54 -19.01
N ARG A 116 8.51 7.90 -19.30
CA ARG A 116 7.93 7.80 -20.64
C ARG A 116 7.49 9.17 -21.13
N LEU A 117 7.51 9.37 -22.43
CA LEU A 117 6.92 10.54 -23.08
C LEU A 117 5.60 10.12 -23.71
N HIS A 118 4.54 10.87 -23.43
CA HIS A 118 3.23 10.70 -24.03
C HIS A 118 2.63 12.07 -24.35
N GLU A 119 2.31 12.33 -25.62
CA GLU A 119 1.74 13.62 -26.06
C GLU A 119 2.53 14.86 -25.58
N GLY A 120 3.86 14.74 -25.51
CA GLY A 120 4.75 15.81 -25.04
C GLY A 120 4.83 15.96 -23.51
N ARG A 121 4.18 15.10 -22.74
CA ARG A 121 4.24 15.07 -21.27
C ARG A 121 5.12 13.93 -20.78
N VAL A 122 5.88 14.19 -19.73
CA VAL A 122 6.68 13.17 -19.06
C VAL A 122 5.80 12.43 -18.06
N LEU A 123 5.79 11.11 -18.16
CA LEU A 123 5.12 10.19 -17.24
C LEU A 123 6.16 9.42 -16.44
N VAL A 124 5.90 9.20 -15.15
CA VAL A 124 6.55 8.20 -14.32
C VAL A 124 5.75 6.91 -14.45
N GLU A 125 6.31 5.91 -15.13
CA GLU A 125 5.72 4.59 -15.30
C GLU A 125 6.34 3.65 -14.25
N VAL A 126 5.52 3.12 -13.35
CA VAL A 126 5.90 2.05 -12.44
C VAL A 126 5.26 0.77 -12.93
N VAL A 127 6.07 -0.21 -13.32
CA VAL A 127 5.59 -1.52 -13.75
C VAL A 127 5.81 -2.50 -12.60
N ASP A 128 4.74 -3.10 -12.12
CA ASP A 128 4.77 -4.28 -11.26
C ASP A 128 3.92 -5.40 -11.88
N TRP A 129 3.64 -6.45 -11.11
CA TRP A 129 2.86 -7.59 -11.54
C TRP A 129 1.38 -7.26 -11.86
N ARG A 130 0.81 -6.20 -11.25
CA ARG A 130 -0.55 -5.69 -11.55
C ARG A 130 -0.61 -4.95 -12.87
N GLY A 131 0.56 -4.51 -13.34
CA GLY A 131 0.74 -3.80 -14.59
C GLY A 131 1.31 -2.40 -14.43
N PRO A 132 1.35 -1.64 -15.54
CA PRO A 132 1.91 -0.31 -15.54
C PRO A 132 0.96 0.68 -14.85
N LEU A 133 1.40 1.25 -13.72
CA LEU A 133 0.86 2.49 -13.17
C LEU A 133 1.60 3.66 -13.81
N ARG A 134 0.87 4.61 -14.40
CA ARG A 134 1.45 5.79 -15.06
C ARG A 134 0.98 7.05 -14.36
N LEU A 135 1.94 7.84 -13.88
CA LEU A 135 1.69 9.10 -13.20
C LEU A 135 2.24 10.24 -14.04
N ASP A 136 1.47 11.30 -14.21
CA ASP A 136 1.96 12.55 -14.77
C ASP A 136 3.08 13.10 -13.89
N ALA A 137 4.26 13.34 -14.44
CA ALA A 137 5.44 13.72 -13.64
C ALA A 137 5.30 15.10 -12.98
N GLU A 138 4.41 15.96 -13.48
CA GLU A 138 4.18 17.29 -12.92
C GLU A 138 3.15 17.30 -11.79
N THR A 139 2.13 16.44 -11.89
CA THR A 139 0.95 16.50 -11.02
C THR A 139 0.75 15.25 -10.17
N GLY A 140 1.42 14.15 -10.50
CA GLY A 140 1.25 12.86 -9.84
C GLY A 140 -0.11 12.22 -10.13
N ARG A 141 -0.91 12.75 -11.07
CA ARG A 141 -2.22 12.17 -11.40
C ARG A 141 -2.04 10.92 -12.26
N ARG A 142 -2.88 9.89 -12.04
CA ARG A 142 -2.92 8.71 -12.90
C ARG A 142 -3.28 9.11 -14.34
N VAL A 143 -2.57 8.55 -15.31
CA VAL A 143 -2.81 8.77 -16.74
C VAL A 143 -3.08 7.43 -17.42
N THR A 144 -4.26 7.31 -18.03
CA THR A 144 -4.60 6.16 -18.88
C THR A 144 -4.04 6.41 -20.28
N VAL A 145 -3.41 5.38 -20.86
CA VAL A 145 -2.85 5.42 -22.21
C VAL A 145 -3.42 4.23 -22.98
N ASP A 146 -4.23 4.52 -24.00
CA ASP A 146 -4.95 3.48 -24.76
C ASP A 146 -4.04 2.71 -25.72
N ASP A 147 -3.02 3.37 -26.27
CA ASP A 147 -2.03 2.77 -27.16
C ASP A 147 -0.63 2.83 -26.53
N GLU A 148 -0.18 1.71 -25.96
CA GLU A 148 1.16 1.63 -25.36
C GLU A 148 2.28 1.83 -26.39
N GLN A 149 2.04 1.64 -27.69
CA GLN A 149 3.04 1.92 -28.73
C GLN A 149 3.26 3.42 -28.93
N ALA A 150 2.35 4.27 -28.45
CA ALA A 150 2.51 5.71 -28.43
C ALA A 150 3.47 6.21 -27.34
N LEU A 151 3.93 5.32 -26.44
CA LEU A 151 4.92 5.64 -25.41
C LEU A 151 6.34 5.52 -25.96
N SER A 152 7.12 6.58 -25.83
CA SER A 152 8.57 6.52 -26.02
C SER A 152 9.31 6.70 -24.71
N GLU A 153 10.58 6.32 -24.66
CA GLU A 153 11.44 6.69 -23.53
C GLU A 153 11.58 8.22 -23.46
N ALA A 154 11.52 8.76 -22.24
CA ALA A 154 11.80 10.17 -22.00
C ALA A 154 13.29 10.34 -21.69
N ASP A 155 14.01 10.97 -22.61
CA ASP A 155 15.40 11.37 -22.40
C ASP A 155 15.51 12.40 -21.28
N LEU A 156 16.59 12.30 -20.50
CA LEU A 156 16.91 13.31 -19.51
C LEU A 156 17.42 14.58 -20.19
N PRO A 157 16.82 15.75 -19.91
CA PRO A 157 17.39 17.02 -20.34
C PRO A 157 18.82 17.15 -19.81
N ARG A 158 19.72 17.71 -20.62
CA ARG A 158 21.13 17.92 -20.22
C ARG A 158 21.24 18.69 -18.90
N ALA A 159 20.37 19.67 -18.70
CA ALA A 159 20.31 20.44 -17.45
C ALA A 159 20.00 19.58 -16.22
N ALA A 160 19.18 18.52 -16.35
CA ALA A 160 18.90 17.61 -15.25
C ALA A 160 20.08 16.67 -14.96
N LEU A 161 20.81 16.24 -16.00
CA LEU A 161 22.05 15.45 -15.83
C LEU A 161 23.16 16.22 -15.12
N ASP A 162 23.23 17.53 -15.36
CA ASP A 162 24.22 18.42 -14.75
C ASP A 162 23.71 19.05 -13.43
N ALA A 163 22.48 18.73 -13.00
CA ALA A 163 21.90 19.28 -11.77
C ALA A 163 22.53 18.63 -10.53
N PRO A 164 22.75 19.39 -9.45
CA PRO A 164 23.22 18.81 -8.19
C PRO A 164 22.27 17.73 -7.68
N ALA A 165 22.81 16.57 -7.31
CA ALA A 165 22.00 15.53 -6.71
C ALA A 165 21.49 15.94 -5.31
N LEU A 166 20.36 15.36 -4.89
CA LEU A 166 19.77 15.70 -3.60
C LEU A 166 20.71 15.35 -2.43
N TYR A 167 21.38 14.20 -2.49
CA TYR A 167 22.33 13.73 -1.47
C TYR A 167 23.57 14.62 -1.31
N GLU A 168 23.86 15.54 -2.25
CA GLU A 168 24.96 16.49 -2.09
C GLU A 168 24.67 17.54 -1.00
N ARG A 169 23.39 17.68 -0.61
CA ARG A 169 22.92 18.57 0.45
C ARG A 169 22.98 17.84 1.78
N ALA A 170 23.39 18.56 2.83
CA ALA A 170 23.25 18.03 4.18
C ALA A 170 21.76 18.10 4.56
N LEU A 171 21.10 16.96 4.49
CA LEU A 171 19.69 16.77 4.82
C LEU A 171 19.55 15.55 5.71
N THR A 172 18.54 15.54 6.55
CA THR A 172 18.09 14.37 7.30
C THR A 172 16.89 13.77 6.60
N ALA A 173 17.02 12.54 6.10
CA ALA A 173 15.99 11.85 5.33
C ALA A 173 16.20 10.33 5.38
N PRO A 174 15.16 9.51 5.12
CA PRO A 174 15.34 8.06 4.98
C PRO A 174 16.38 7.69 3.92
N GLU A 175 17.10 6.58 4.13
CA GLU A 175 18.21 6.12 3.25
C GLU A 175 17.83 6.11 1.76
N GLY A 176 16.62 5.68 1.42
CA GLY A 176 16.14 5.63 0.03
C GLY A 176 16.14 6.99 -0.71
N TRP A 177 16.18 8.11 0.02
CA TRP A 177 16.26 9.44 -0.60
C TRP A 177 17.63 9.74 -1.22
N GLU A 178 18.68 8.99 -0.88
CA GLU A 178 20.00 9.12 -1.52
C GLU A 178 19.94 8.83 -3.03
N GLY A 179 19.05 7.93 -3.44
CA GLY A 179 18.83 7.55 -4.82
C GLY A 179 18.00 8.55 -5.64
N ALA A 180 17.62 9.71 -5.10
CA ALA A 180 16.75 10.66 -5.77
C ALA A 180 17.37 11.18 -7.09
N VAL A 181 16.62 11.08 -8.19
CA VAL A 181 17.12 11.41 -9.54
C VAL A 181 16.48 12.71 -10.05
N ALA A 182 17.30 13.70 -10.36
CA ALA A 182 16.86 14.91 -11.05
C ALA A 182 16.34 14.58 -12.46
N PHE A 183 15.19 15.13 -12.84
CA PHE A 183 14.61 14.88 -14.16
C PHE A 183 14.10 16.13 -14.89
N ALA A 184 13.93 17.24 -14.20
CA ALA A 184 13.56 18.51 -14.81
C ALA A 184 14.25 19.68 -14.10
N VAL A 185 14.67 20.67 -14.88
CA VAL A 185 15.24 21.93 -14.37
C VAL A 185 14.59 23.09 -15.11
N GLU A 186 13.95 23.99 -14.37
CA GLU A 186 13.27 25.17 -14.91
C GLU A 186 13.44 26.36 -13.96
N GLY A 187 13.88 27.50 -14.48
CA GLY A 187 13.93 28.75 -13.70
C GLY A 187 14.78 28.67 -12.42
N GLY A 188 15.82 27.83 -12.39
CA GLY A 188 16.66 27.62 -11.19
C GLY A 188 16.10 26.60 -10.20
N ARG A 189 14.95 26.00 -10.51
CA ARG A 189 14.35 24.93 -9.73
C ARG A 189 14.64 23.58 -10.35
N THR A 190 14.84 22.57 -9.52
CA THR A 190 15.12 21.19 -9.95
C THR A 190 14.11 20.25 -9.34
N ARG A 191 13.46 19.43 -10.16
CA ARG A 191 12.57 18.36 -9.70
C ARG A 191 13.33 17.04 -9.64
N HIS A 192 13.20 16.36 -8.51
CA HIS A 192 13.81 15.07 -8.20
C HIS A 192 12.71 14.03 -8.02
N LEU A 193 12.89 12.87 -8.63
CA LEU A 193 12.06 11.69 -8.38
C LEU A 193 12.70 10.89 -7.24
N VAL A 194 12.00 10.80 -6.12
CA VAL A 194 12.36 9.99 -4.95
C VAL A 194 11.64 8.66 -5.06
N GLN A 195 12.38 7.58 -4.80
CA GLN A 195 11.87 6.21 -4.77
C GLN A 195 12.33 5.57 -3.47
N GLY A 196 11.42 4.88 -2.78
CA GLY A 196 11.75 4.11 -1.59
C GLY A 196 10.74 3.00 -1.36
N PRO A 197 11.00 2.10 -0.40
CA PRO A 197 10.10 0.98 -0.13
C PRO A 197 8.66 1.43 0.11
N HIS A 198 8.46 2.61 0.72
CA HIS A 198 7.12 3.13 1.03
C HIS A 198 6.44 3.83 -0.16
N GLY A 199 7.10 4.03 -1.30
CA GLY A 199 6.49 4.57 -2.52
C GLY A 199 7.36 5.55 -3.30
N ILE A 200 6.70 6.44 -4.04
CA ILE A 200 7.35 7.42 -4.93
C ILE A 200 6.84 8.83 -4.70
N ALA A 201 7.73 9.81 -4.84
CA ALA A 201 7.39 11.22 -4.73
C ALA A 201 8.22 12.07 -5.67
N VAL A 202 7.69 13.24 -6.03
CA VAL A 202 8.48 14.28 -6.67
C VAL A 202 8.65 15.44 -5.71
N VAL A 203 9.90 15.83 -5.51
CA VAL A 203 10.28 17.00 -4.72
C VAL A 203 10.99 18.03 -5.59
N GLU A 204 10.79 19.30 -5.29
CA GLU A 204 11.38 20.43 -5.99
C GLU A 204 12.34 21.18 -5.06
N THR A 205 13.56 21.39 -5.53
CA THR A 205 14.56 22.24 -4.85
C THR A 205 14.71 23.57 -5.58
N ASP A 206 14.94 24.66 -4.85
CA ASP A 206 15.20 25.99 -5.41
C ASP A 206 16.68 26.38 -5.20
N ALA A 207 17.41 26.69 -6.28
CA ALA A 207 18.83 27.02 -6.22
C ALA A 207 19.14 28.28 -5.41
N ASP A 208 18.22 29.25 -5.34
CA ASP A 208 18.40 30.47 -4.57
C ASP A 208 18.24 30.23 -3.07
N VAL A 209 17.30 29.35 -2.68
CA VAL A 209 17.13 28.90 -1.29
C VAL A 209 18.33 28.06 -0.86
N LEU A 210 18.78 27.14 -1.71
CA LEU A 210 19.89 26.23 -1.42
C LEU A 210 21.28 26.83 -1.63
N ARG A 211 21.39 28.14 -1.90
CA ARG A 211 22.67 28.80 -2.15
C ARG A 211 23.60 28.66 -0.96
N ASP A 212 23.07 28.91 0.23
CA ASP A 212 23.80 28.93 1.51
C ASP A 212 23.53 27.67 2.36
N TRP A 213 22.78 26.70 1.83
CA TRP A 213 22.50 25.44 2.52
C TRP A 213 23.77 24.57 2.62
N PRO A 214 24.05 23.93 3.77
CA PRO A 214 25.24 23.11 3.94
C PRO A 214 25.35 21.96 2.90
N ARG A 215 26.58 21.63 2.49
CA ARG A 215 26.87 20.62 1.46
C ARG A 215 27.90 19.59 1.94
N GLY A 216 27.94 18.45 1.24
CA GLY A 216 29.06 17.50 1.29
C GLY A 216 29.05 16.53 2.47
N LYS A 217 27.91 16.39 3.16
CA LYS A 217 27.73 15.42 4.25
C LYS A 217 26.90 14.19 3.86
N GLY A 218 26.24 14.19 2.71
CA GLY A 218 25.26 13.15 2.38
C GLY A 218 23.91 13.41 3.04
N ILE A 219 23.00 12.47 2.85
CA ILE A 219 21.79 12.35 3.65
C ILE A 219 22.14 11.63 4.96
N ASP A 220 21.63 12.14 6.07
CA ASP A 220 21.68 11.47 7.37
C ASP A 220 20.38 10.69 7.58
N SER A 221 20.46 9.36 7.52
CA SER A 221 19.33 8.45 7.70
C SER A 221 19.11 8.02 9.15
N THR A 222 20.09 8.26 10.04
CA THR A 222 20.11 7.64 11.38
C THR A 222 18.86 7.96 12.20
N SER A 223 18.28 9.15 12.05
CA SER A 223 17.06 9.48 12.79
C SER A 223 15.82 8.70 12.36
N SER A 224 15.79 8.20 11.12
CA SER A 224 14.69 7.41 10.58
C SER A 224 14.78 5.92 10.89
N GLU A 225 15.83 5.49 11.59
CA GLU A 225 16.05 4.09 11.98
C GLU A 225 15.41 3.75 13.33
N GLU A 226 15.12 4.75 14.16
CA GLU A 226 14.48 4.59 15.47
C GLU A 226 13.15 5.35 15.53
N PRO A 227 12.15 4.86 16.30
CA PRO A 227 10.90 5.59 16.47
C PRO A 227 11.15 6.95 17.15
N PRO A 228 10.57 8.04 16.65
CA PRO A 228 10.56 9.31 17.38
C PRO A 228 9.89 9.11 18.74
N PRO A 229 10.29 9.88 19.77
CA PRO A 229 9.59 9.84 21.03
C PRO A 229 8.14 10.31 20.87
N GLY A 230 7.25 9.86 21.74
CA GLY A 230 5.84 10.24 21.73
C GLY A 230 4.93 9.21 21.06
N PRO A 231 3.66 9.56 20.81
CA PRO A 231 2.69 8.62 20.24
C PRO A 231 2.90 8.45 18.73
N ALA A 232 2.59 7.24 18.23
CA ALA A 232 2.52 6.99 16.79
C ALA A 232 1.31 7.70 16.14
N PRO A 233 1.32 7.93 14.82
CA PRO A 233 0.13 8.31 14.07
C PRO A 233 -1.00 7.29 14.27
N ALA A 234 -2.26 7.76 14.25
CA ALA A 234 -3.41 6.88 14.43
C ALA A 234 -3.55 5.87 13.28
N THR A 235 -3.91 4.63 13.63
CA THR A 235 -4.16 3.56 12.68
C THR A 235 -5.41 3.81 11.85
N ARG A 236 -5.27 3.79 10.52
CA ARG A 236 -6.39 3.94 9.58
C ARG A 236 -6.52 2.70 8.70
N ARG A 237 -7.64 2.03 8.86
CA ARG A 237 -8.05 0.87 8.07
C ARG A 237 -9.30 1.23 7.26
N PRO A 238 -9.46 0.75 6.01
CA PRO A 238 -10.69 0.95 5.26
C PRO A 238 -11.87 0.33 6.04
N THR A 239 -12.88 1.13 6.34
CA THR A 239 -14.12 0.66 6.94
C THR A 239 -15.21 0.58 5.88
N GLY A 240 -16.03 -0.48 5.92
CA GLY A 240 -17.12 -0.69 4.98
C GLY A 240 -16.89 -1.82 3.97
N PRO A 241 -17.86 -2.04 3.06
CA PRO A 241 -17.87 -3.18 2.16
C PRO A 241 -16.78 -3.09 1.10
N LEU A 242 -16.40 -4.23 0.54
CA LEU A 242 -15.52 -4.28 -0.62
C LEU A 242 -16.24 -3.66 -1.83
N THR A 243 -15.52 -2.86 -2.61
CA THR A 243 -16.03 -2.19 -3.82
C THR A 243 -15.23 -2.62 -5.03
N ALA A 244 -15.83 -2.51 -6.23
CA ALA A 244 -15.13 -2.78 -7.49
C ALA A 244 -13.83 -1.97 -7.60
N ALA A 245 -13.90 -0.67 -7.31
CA ALA A 245 -12.75 0.23 -7.35
C ALA A 245 -11.63 -0.19 -6.37
N ARG A 246 -11.97 -0.68 -5.18
CA ARG A 246 -10.96 -1.18 -4.22
C ARG A 246 -10.28 -2.45 -4.72
N VAL A 247 -11.04 -3.35 -5.36
CA VAL A 247 -10.50 -4.57 -5.98
C VAL A 247 -9.63 -4.22 -7.18
N ASP A 248 -10.06 -3.28 -8.03
CA ASP A 248 -9.29 -2.81 -9.19
C ASP A 248 -7.99 -2.12 -8.77
N ASP A 249 -8.03 -1.32 -7.69
CA ASP A 249 -6.83 -0.69 -7.15
C ASP A 249 -5.87 -1.72 -6.53
N ALA A 250 -6.39 -2.75 -5.86
CA ALA A 250 -5.58 -3.77 -5.20
C ALA A 250 -4.90 -4.72 -6.19
N PHE A 251 -5.62 -5.19 -7.21
CA PHE A 251 -5.17 -6.26 -8.12
C PHE A 251 -4.86 -5.77 -9.54
N GLY A 252 -5.27 -4.56 -9.90
CA GLY A 252 -5.22 -4.04 -11.27
C GLY A 252 -6.46 -4.46 -12.06
N GLU A 253 -7.21 -3.49 -12.61
CA GLU A 253 -8.49 -3.72 -13.32
C GLU A 253 -8.43 -4.84 -14.38
N ARG A 254 -7.31 -4.93 -15.12
CA ARG A 254 -7.09 -5.97 -16.15
C ARG A 254 -6.96 -7.39 -15.60
N HIS A 255 -6.70 -7.53 -14.31
CA HIS A 255 -6.53 -8.78 -13.57
C HIS A 255 -7.69 -9.04 -12.61
N VAL A 256 -8.86 -8.46 -12.87
CA VAL A 256 -10.08 -8.72 -12.11
C VAL A 256 -11.12 -9.37 -13.02
N LEU A 257 -11.49 -10.61 -12.72
CA LEU A 257 -12.55 -11.33 -13.41
C LEU A 257 -13.91 -10.82 -12.92
N ARG A 258 -14.66 -10.17 -13.81
CA ARG A 258 -16.08 -9.86 -13.62
C ARG A 258 -16.91 -10.53 -14.69
N LEU A 259 -17.98 -11.20 -14.29
CA LEU A 259 -18.83 -11.97 -15.18
C LEU A 259 -20.12 -11.21 -15.48
N ALA A 260 -20.44 -11.06 -16.78
CA ALA A 260 -21.75 -10.60 -17.18
C ALA A 260 -22.82 -11.59 -16.70
N GLY A 261 -24.08 -11.14 -16.59
CA GLY A 261 -25.16 -11.97 -16.06
C GLY A 261 -25.34 -13.31 -16.80
N ASP A 262 -25.11 -13.31 -18.11
CA ASP A 262 -25.22 -14.47 -18.99
C ASP A 262 -23.96 -15.37 -18.97
N ASP A 263 -22.83 -14.86 -18.46
CA ASP A 263 -21.57 -15.59 -18.32
C ASP A 263 -21.38 -16.18 -16.91
N LEU A 264 -22.25 -15.84 -15.95
CA LEU A 264 -22.24 -16.46 -14.63
C LEU A 264 -22.53 -17.97 -14.75
N PRO A 265 -21.84 -18.82 -13.96
CA PRO A 265 -22.14 -20.25 -13.94
C PRO A 265 -23.63 -20.50 -13.71
N ALA A 266 -24.27 -21.22 -14.64
CA ALA A 266 -25.73 -21.42 -14.62
C ALA A 266 -26.19 -22.15 -13.35
N ALA A 267 -25.34 -23.02 -12.80
CA ALA A 267 -25.59 -23.76 -11.57
C ALA A 267 -25.35 -22.96 -10.28
N LEU A 268 -24.71 -21.79 -10.36
CA LEU A 268 -24.48 -20.94 -9.20
C LEU A 268 -25.80 -20.25 -8.80
N GLU A 269 -26.39 -20.69 -7.71
CA GLU A 269 -27.70 -20.24 -7.25
C GLU A 269 -27.61 -19.18 -6.14
N HIS A 270 -26.50 -19.16 -5.39
CA HIS A 270 -26.30 -18.23 -4.27
C HIS A 270 -26.33 -16.76 -4.74
N PRO A 271 -27.32 -15.95 -4.33
CA PRO A 271 -27.47 -14.58 -4.86
C PRO A 271 -26.27 -13.66 -4.54
N GLY A 272 -25.67 -13.83 -3.36
CA GLY A 272 -24.51 -13.05 -2.94
C GLY A 272 -23.29 -13.29 -3.83
N SER A 273 -22.99 -14.56 -4.13
CA SER A 273 -21.85 -14.94 -4.98
C SER A 273 -22.06 -14.49 -6.43
N ARG A 274 -23.28 -14.62 -6.96
CA ARG A 274 -23.64 -14.10 -8.29
C ARG A 274 -23.45 -12.60 -8.38
N ARG A 275 -23.87 -11.87 -7.35
CA ARG A 275 -23.72 -10.41 -7.26
C ARG A 275 -22.24 -10.04 -7.18
N HIS A 276 -21.47 -10.73 -6.33
CA HIS A 276 -20.03 -10.50 -6.15
C HIS A 276 -19.27 -10.65 -7.46
N LEU A 277 -19.44 -11.78 -8.16
CA LEU A 277 -18.78 -12.04 -9.45
C LEU A 277 -19.17 -11.03 -10.55
N ARG A 278 -20.36 -10.45 -10.48
CA ARG A 278 -20.83 -9.46 -11.45
C ARG A 278 -20.34 -8.04 -11.15
N GLU A 279 -20.45 -7.63 -9.89
CA GLU A 279 -20.25 -6.23 -9.48
C GLU A 279 -18.86 -5.96 -8.93
N ILE A 280 -18.27 -6.91 -8.19
CA ILE A 280 -17.01 -6.72 -7.46
C ILE A 280 -15.86 -7.44 -8.16
N GLY A 281 -16.06 -8.71 -8.52
CA GLY A 281 -15.10 -9.55 -9.21
C GLY A 281 -14.14 -10.31 -8.29
N LEU A 282 -13.29 -11.14 -8.90
CA LEU A 282 -12.20 -11.86 -8.25
C LEU A 282 -10.87 -11.55 -8.92
N PRO A 283 -9.75 -11.53 -8.20
CA PRO A 283 -8.44 -11.46 -8.84
C PRO A 283 -8.26 -12.67 -9.77
N THR A 284 -7.92 -12.46 -11.05
CA THR A 284 -7.61 -13.56 -11.97
C THR A 284 -6.38 -14.33 -11.50
N TRP A 285 -5.47 -13.62 -10.83
CA TRP A 285 -4.22 -14.14 -10.31
C TRP A 285 -3.85 -13.37 -9.04
N TRP A 286 -3.27 -14.06 -8.07
CA TRP A 286 -2.81 -13.52 -6.81
C TRP A 286 -1.57 -14.30 -6.37
N ILE A 287 -0.59 -13.60 -5.81
CA ILE A 287 0.67 -14.17 -5.32
C ILE A 287 1.13 -13.45 -4.05
N CYS A 288 1.58 -14.16 -3.03
CA CYS A 288 2.21 -13.59 -1.85
C CYS A 288 3.27 -14.55 -1.28
N GLY A 289 4.54 -14.16 -1.33
CA GLY A 289 5.64 -15.08 -1.03
C GLY A 289 5.62 -16.26 -2.00
N MET A 290 5.56 -17.48 -1.46
CA MET A 290 5.43 -18.70 -2.26
C MET A 290 3.98 -19.00 -2.70
N ALA A 291 2.99 -18.47 -1.98
CA ALA A 291 1.60 -18.79 -2.24
C ALA A 291 1.09 -18.12 -3.52
N GLU A 292 0.60 -18.93 -4.46
CA GLU A 292 0.00 -18.47 -5.71
C GLU A 292 -1.43 -18.99 -5.84
N TYR A 293 -2.34 -18.15 -6.33
CA TYR A 293 -3.74 -18.44 -6.61
C TYR A 293 -4.12 -17.97 -8.01
N GLU A 294 -4.82 -18.82 -8.75
CA GLU A 294 -5.40 -18.52 -10.06
C GLU A 294 -6.91 -18.77 -10.05
N THR A 295 -7.69 -17.76 -10.47
CA THR A 295 -9.12 -17.95 -10.72
C THR A 295 -9.31 -18.63 -12.08
N LEU A 296 -10.12 -19.68 -12.13
CA LEU A 296 -10.46 -20.34 -13.40
C LEU A 296 -11.20 -19.37 -14.35
N PRO A 297 -10.99 -19.48 -15.67
CA PRO A 297 -11.81 -18.72 -16.61
C PRO A 297 -13.28 -19.13 -16.50
N ALA A 298 -14.20 -18.20 -16.82
CA ALA A 298 -15.65 -18.39 -16.68
C ALA A 298 -16.16 -19.73 -17.27
N ALA A 299 -15.64 -20.11 -18.44
CA ALA A 299 -16.02 -21.34 -19.13
C ALA A 299 -15.60 -22.64 -18.41
N ALA A 300 -14.64 -22.56 -17.50
CA ALA A 300 -14.16 -23.66 -16.68
C ALA A 300 -14.78 -23.70 -15.27
N MET A 301 -15.54 -22.66 -14.88
CA MET A 301 -16.29 -22.64 -13.62
C MET A 301 -17.56 -23.49 -13.72
N LEU A 302 -17.38 -24.81 -13.78
CA LEU A 302 -18.43 -25.80 -13.92
C LEU A 302 -18.68 -26.52 -12.59
N PRO A 303 -19.90 -27.04 -12.35
CA PRO A 303 -20.14 -27.96 -11.26
C PRO A 303 -19.22 -29.18 -11.37
N SER A 304 -18.66 -29.61 -10.24
CA SER A 304 -17.92 -30.86 -10.18
C SER A 304 -18.86 -32.03 -10.50
N ALA A 305 -18.41 -32.96 -11.33
CA ALA A 305 -19.16 -34.16 -11.66
C ALA A 305 -19.09 -35.20 -10.52
N ASP A 306 -20.08 -36.09 -10.48
CA ASP A 306 -20.09 -37.19 -9.51
C ASP A 306 -18.82 -38.04 -9.65
N GLY A 307 -18.06 -38.14 -8.56
CA GLY A 307 -16.79 -38.86 -8.51
C GLY A 307 -15.54 -38.03 -8.85
N ASP A 308 -15.67 -36.76 -9.22
CA ASP A 308 -14.51 -35.86 -9.40
C ASP A 308 -13.78 -35.63 -8.07
N LEU A 309 -14.54 -35.60 -6.97
CA LEU A 309 -14.03 -35.53 -5.61
C LEU A 309 -14.37 -36.84 -4.87
N PRO A 310 -13.37 -37.54 -4.29
CA PRO A 310 -13.62 -38.62 -3.35
C PRO A 310 -14.60 -38.20 -2.25
N GLU A 311 -15.61 -39.04 -2.01
CA GLU A 311 -16.58 -38.81 -0.92
C GLU A 311 -15.89 -38.84 0.46
N ASP A 312 -14.82 -39.63 0.58
CA ASP A 312 -13.92 -39.64 1.72
C ASP A 312 -13.18 -38.29 1.78
N GLY A 313 -13.60 -37.41 2.70
CA GLY A 313 -13.01 -36.09 2.93
C GLY A 313 -13.95 -34.90 2.72
N LEU A 314 -15.20 -35.14 2.31
CA LEU A 314 -16.24 -34.10 2.26
C LEU A 314 -16.89 -33.89 3.65
N PRO A 315 -17.16 -32.64 4.06
CA PRO A 315 -17.95 -32.35 5.25
C PRO A 315 -19.36 -32.92 5.18
N GLU A 316 -19.94 -33.25 6.33
CA GLU A 316 -21.32 -33.74 6.40
C GLU A 316 -22.29 -32.75 5.77
N GLY A 317 -23.14 -33.24 4.85
CA GLY A 317 -24.15 -32.43 4.18
C GLY A 317 -23.67 -31.68 2.93
N ILE A 318 -22.40 -31.81 2.55
CA ILE A 318 -21.88 -31.31 1.28
C ILE A 318 -21.67 -32.48 0.32
N SER A 319 -22.18 -32.36 -0.90
CA SER A 319 -21.91 -33.29 -1.99
C SER A 319 -21.03 -32.65 -3.08
N THR A 320 -20.35 -33.47 -3.88
CA THR A 320 -19.55 -32.99 -5.01
C THR A 320 -20.37 -32.12 -5.98
N ALA A 321 -21.64 -32.46 -6.19
CA ALA A 321 -22.57 -31.71 -7.06
C ALA A 321 -22.98 -30.33 -6.52
N ASP A 322 -22.67 -30.04 -5.24
CA ASP A 322 -22.87 -28.73 -4.62
C ASP A 322 -21.73 -27.76 -4.89
N LEU A 323 -20.63 -28.24 -5.47
CA LEU A 323 -19.38 -27.49 -5.64
C LEU A 323 -19.17 -27.10 -7.11
N ILE A 324 -18.73 -25.87 -7.31
CA ILE A 324 -18.31 -25.33 -8.61
C ILE A 324 -16.82 -25.07 -8.52
N ALA A 325 -16.03 -25.55 -9.48
CA ALA A 325 -14.60 -25.24 -9.53
C ALA A 325 -14.39 -23.72 -9.66
N LEU A 326 -13.57 -23.14 -8.78
CA LEU A 326 -13.35 -21.70 -8.70
C LEU A 326 -11.95 -21.30 -9.15
N GLY A 327 -10.95 -22.07 -8.74
CA GLY A 327 -9.55 -21.70 -8.90
C GLY A 327 -8.62 -22.80 -8.40
N THR A 328 -7.33 -22.53 -8.47
CA THR A 328 -6.29 -23.39 -7.92
C THR A 328 -5.31 -22.54 -7.15
N CYS A 329 -4.69 -23.12 -6.12
CA CYS A 329 -3.50 -22.57 -5.51
C CYS A 329 -2.45 -23.66 -5.32
N GLU A 330 -1.22 -23.28 -4.96
CA GLU A 330 -0.14 -24.25 -4.69
C GLU A 330 -0.54 -25.30 -3.65
N TYR A 331 -1.47 -24.95 -2.76
CA TYR A 331 -1.92 -25.78 -1.65
C TYR A 331 -3.21 -26.55 -1.93
N GLY A 332 -3.79 -26.48 -3.14
CA GLY A 332 -5.01 -27.24 -3.46
C GLY A 332 -5.93 -26.63 -4.52
N GLU A 333 -7.10 -27.25 -4.68
CA GLU A 333 -8.13 -26.82 -5.63
C GLU A 333 -9.24 -26.06 -4.89
N LEU A 334 -9.61 -24.88 -5.38
CA LEU A 334 -10.67 -24.07 -4.77
C LEU A 334 -12.02 -24.34 -5.42
N HIS A 335 -13.04 -24.41 -4.56
CA HIS A 335 -14.42 -24.63 -4.96
C HIS A 335 -15.35 -23.60 -4.32
N LEU A 336 -16.39 -23.23 -5.04
CA LEU A 336 -17.48 -22.39 -4.55
C LEU A 336 -18.73 -23.26 -4.34
N HIS A 337 -19.30 -23.23 -3.14
CA HIS A 337 -20.56 -23.91 -2.88
C HIS A 337 -21.71 -23.18 -3.58
N ARG A 338 -22.40 -23.86 -4.50
CA ARG A 338 -23.38 -23.24 -5.42
C ARG A 338 -24.61 -22.64 -4.73
N HIS A 339 -25.05 -23.23 -3.62
CA HIS A 339 -26.21 -22.79 -2.84
C HIS A 339 -25.84 -21.90 -1.65
N ALA A 340 -24.81 -22.28 -0.89
CA ALA A 340 -24.40 -21.57 0.32
C ALA A 340 -23.47 -20.38 0.07
N GLY A 341 -22.74 -20.38 -1.05
CA GLY A 341 -21.79 -19.33 -1.40
C GLY A 341 -20.44 -19.40 -0.69
N THR A 342 -20.24 -20.37 0.19
CA THR A 342 -18.99 -20.61 0.92
C THR A 342 -17.87 -21.03 -0.04
N VAL A 343 -16.65 -20.59 0.27
CA VAL A 343 -15.44 -20.93 -0.50
C VAL A 343 -14.71 -22.03 0.23
N HIS A 344 -14.37 -23.09 -0.50
CA HIS A 344 -13.69 -24.27 0.02
C HIS A 344 -12.37 -24.50 -0.72
N ILE A 345 -11.45 -25.19 -0.07
CA ILE A 345 -10.25 -25.74 -0.71
C ILE A 345 -10.18 -27.24 -0.46
N ARG A 346 -9.94 -28.01 -1.51
CA ARG A 346 -9.47 -29.38 -1.38
C ARG A 346 -7.97 -29.32 -1.16
N SER A 347 -7.53 -29.52 0.08
CA SER A 347 -6.14 -29.33 0.47
C SER A 347 -5.23 -30.39 -0.14
N GLY A 348 -4.17 -29.93 -0.79
CA GLY A 348 -2.99 -30.70 -1.20
C GLY A 348 -1.83 -30.60 -0.21
N LEU A 349 -2.00 -29.91 0.92
CA LEU A 349 -0.97 -29.86 1.97
C LEU A 349 -0.83 -31.23 2.64
N GLU A 350 0.41 -31.67 2.82
CA GLU A 350 0.71 -32.83 3.65
C GLU A 350 0.31 -32.56 5.12
N GLY A 351 -0.31 -33.55 5.76
CA GLY A 351 -0.64 -33.47 7.18
C GLY A 351 -2.15 -33.49 7.49
N PRO A 352 -2.62 -32.79 8.54
CA PRO A 352 -3.98 -32.95 9.06
C PRO A 352 -5.12 -32.62 8.07
N THR A 353 -4.84 -31.80 7.07
CA THR A 353 -5.82 -31.39 6.05
C THR A 353 -5.68 -32.15 4.74
N GLU A 354 -4.72 -33.07 4.60
CA GLU A 354 -4.41 -33.72 3.33
C GLU A 354 -5.64 -34.40 2.70
N GLY A 355 -5.98 -33.97 1.49
CA GLY A 355 -7.10 -34.51 0.71
C GLY A 355 -8.50 -34.17 1.24
N THR A 356 -8.62 -33.39 2.32
CA THR A 356 -9.92 -32.97 2.87
C THR A 356 -10.40 -31.67 2.23
N LEU A 357 -11.73 -31.51 2.17
CA LEU A 357 -12.36 -30.27 1.76
C LEU A 357 -12.59 -29.39 2.99
N VAL A 358 -11.93 -28.24 3.03
CA VAL A 358 -11.97 -27.29 4.13
C VAL A 358 -12.63 -26.00 3.68
N GLU A 359 -13.58 -25.49 4.46
CA GLU A 359 -14.13 -24.15 4.25
C GLU A 359 -13.05 -23.10 4.53
N LEU A 360 -12.67 -22.34 3.49
CA LEU A 360 -11.73 -21.23 3.62
C LEU A 360 -12.41 -19.94 4.00
N ALA A 361 -13.62 -19.69 3.51
CA ALA A 361 -14.33 -18.44 3.78
C ALA A 361 -15.84 -18.63 3.72
N PRO A 362 -16.60 -17.85 4.52
CA PRO A 362 -18.06 -17.95 4.55
C PRO A 362 -18.71 -17.47 3.23
N ASP A 363 -18.04 -16.61 2.48
CA ASP A 363 -18.47 -16.17 1.16
C ASP A 363 -17.30 -15.59 0.32
N LEU A 364 -17.61 -15.21 -0.93
CA LEU A 364 -16.65 -14.57 -1.83
C LEU A 364 -16.21 -13.17 -1.36
N ASP A 365 -17.01 -12.44 -0.57
CA ASP A 365 -16.61 -11.12 -0.07
C ASP A 365 -15.48 -11.27 0.94
N VAL A 366 -15.66 -12.13 1.94
CA VAL A 366 -14.63 -12.42 2.96
C VAL A 366 -13.37 -12.99 2.31
N PHE A 367 -13.52 -13.95 1.39
CA PHE A 367 -12.38 -14.51 0.65
C PHE A 367 -11.57 -13.42 -0.07
N THR A 368 -12.26 -12.56 -0.84
CA THR A 368 -11.59 -11.49 -1.61
C THR A 368 -10.98 -10.44 -0.69
N ARG A 369 -11.64 -10.11 0.43
CA ARG A 369 -11.13 -9.16 1.42
C ARG A 369 -9.90 -9.67 2.15
N ALA A 370 -9.79 -10.97 2.43
CA ALA A 370 -8.57 -11.56 2.98
C ALA A 370 -7.40 -11.44 2.01
N LEU A 371 -7.60 -11.79 0.72
CA LEU A 371 -6.57 -11.62 -0.32
C LEU A 371 -6.16 -10.14 -0.51
N GLU A 372 -7.13 -9.22 -0.50
CA GLU A 372 -6.86 -7.77 -0.58
C GLU A 372 -6.11 -7.28 0.66
N ALA A 373 -6.48 -7.74 1.85
CA ALA A 373 -5.84 -7.33 3.09
C ALA A 373 -4.37 -7.74 3.10
N ILE A 374 -4.04 -8.97 2.67
CA ILE A 374 -2.65 -9.42 2.56
C ILE A 374 -1.83 -8.45 1.68
N TYR A 375 -2.37 -8.02 0.54
CA TYR A 375 -1.69 -7.05 -0.34
C TYR A 375 -1.59 -5.65 0.21
N ARG A 376 -2.62 -5.21 0.92
CA ARG A 376 -2.59 -3.94 1.62
C ARG A 376 -1.43 -3.98 2.64
N TYR A 377 -1.49 -4.89 3.60
CA TYR A 377 -0.51 -4.96 4.69
C TYR A 377 0.91 -5.33 4.25
N GLY A 378 1.12 -6.02 3.12
CA GLY A 378 2.43 -6.53 2.73
C GLY A 378 3.58 -5.53 2.77
N ASN A 379 3.38 -4.29 2.27
CA ASN A 379 4.41 -3.27 2.37
C ASN A 379 4.74 -2.86 3.81
N ALA A 380 3.73 -2.74 4.68
CA ALA A 380 3.95 -2.37 6.08
C ALA A 380 4.57 -3.52 6.88
N CYS A 381 4.27 -4.77 6.55
CA CYS A 381 4.92 -5.92 7.16
C CYS A 381 6.39 -6.03 6.77
N TRP A 382 6.73 -5.85 5.49
CA TRP A 382 8.11 -5.99 5.01
C TRP A 382 8.97 -4.76 5.26
N HIS A 383 8.35 -3.58 5.29
CA HIS A 383 8.99 -2.30 5.49
C HIS A 383 8.18 -1.48 6.50
N PRO A 384 8.14 -1.91 7.78
CA PRO A 384 7.50 -1.14 8.82
C PRO A 384 8.26 0.18 9.01
N TYR A 385 7.54 1.27 9.25
CA TYR A 385 8.16 2.44 9.87
C TYR A 385 8.59 2.06 11.29
N PRO A 386 9.62 2.71 11.87
CA PRO A 386 9.99 2.43 13.26
C PRO A 386 8.85 2.60 14.27
N VAL A 387 7.89 3.50 14.01
CA VAL A 387 6.68 3.68 14.83
C VAL A 387 5.65 2.56 14.70
N GLU A 388 5.78 1.72 13.68
CA GLU A 388 5.00 0.49 13.46
C GLU A 388 5.68 -0.72 14.10
N GLU A 389 6.81 -0.50 14.78
CA GLU A 389 7.66 -1.50 15.43
C GLU A 389 8.31 -2.44 14.40
N ASP A 390 7.88 -3.70 14.36
CA ASP A 390 8.42 -4.74 13.51
C ASP A 390 7.31 -5.46 12.73
N GLN A 391 7.72 -6.43 11.91
CA GLN A 391 6.80 -7.23 11.11
C GLN A 391 5.73 -7.92 11.96
N ASP A 392 6.08 -8.43 13.15
CA ASP A 392 5.16 -9.15 14.04
C ASP A 392 4.09 -8.21 14.61
N ALA A 393 4.46 -6.96 14.90
CA ALA A 393 3.52 -5.95 15.37
C ALA A 393 2.50 -5.58 14.28
N VAL A 394 2.96 -5.34 13.04
CA VAL A 394 2.07 -5.04 11.91
C VAL A 394 1.19 -6.24 11.54
N ALA A 395 1.77 -7.44 11.55
CA ALA A 395 1.04 -8.70 11.32
C ALA A 395 -0.10 -8.86 12.33
N ARG A 396 0.09 -8.47 13.59
CA ARG A 396 -0.98 -8.50 14.60
C ARG A 396 -2.15 -7.59 14.26
N VAL A 397 -1.88 -6.38 13.75
CA VAL A 397 -2.93 -5.46 13.31
C VAL A 397 -3.75 -6.04 12.14
N PHE A 398 -3.07 -6.75 11.25
CA PHE A 398 -3.71 -7.52 10.17
C PHE A 398 -4.58 -8.65 10.72
N LEU A 399 -4.05 -9.49 11.62
CA LEU A 399 -4.79 -10.60 12.23
C LEU A 399 -6.02 -10.10 13.00
N ASP A 400 -5.87 -9.00 13.76
CA ASP A 400 -6.98 -8.36 14.47
C ASP A 400 -8.08 -7.86 13.50
N GLU A 401 -7.69 -7.30 12.34
CA GLU A 401 -8.66 -6.91 11.30
C GLU A 401 -9.41 -8.12 10.74
N MET A 402 -8.72 -9.25 10.56
CA MET A 402 -9.34 -10.46 10.02
C MET A 402 -10.25 -11.15 11.03
N GLU A 403 -9.90 -11.13 12.32
CA GLU A 403 -10.77 -11.58 13.40
C GLU A 403 -12.01 -10.70 13.54
N GLU A 404 -11.89 -9.37 13.38
CA GLU A 404 -13.03 -8.45 13.32
C GLU A 404 -13.94 -8.73 12.09
N LEU A 405 -13.34 -9.10 10.95
CA LEU A 405 -14.05 -9.38 9.70
C LEU A 405 -14.81 -10.71 9.75
N ALA A 406 -14.13 -11.79 10.14
CA ALA A 406 -14.66 -13.15 10.16
C ALA A 406 -14.01 -13.91 11.34
N PRO A 407 -14.66 -13.92 12.52
CA PRO A 407 -14.11 -14.54 13.71
C PRO A 407 -13.72 -16.01 13.50
N GLY A 408 -12.52 -16.38 13.90
CA GLY A 408 -11.99 -17.74 13.76
C GLY A 408 -11.53 -18.12 12.36
N LEU A 409 -11.57 -17.20 11.37
CA LEU A 409 -11.08 -17.46 10.01
C LEU A 409 -9.63 -17.97 10.04
N PHE A 410 -8.80 -17.34 10.88
CA PHE A 410 -7.37 -17.64 11.04
C PHE A 410 -7.04 -18.30 12.38
N ASP A 411 -8.01 -19.02 12.99
CA ASP A 411 -7.72 -19.80 14.19
C ASP A 411 -6.66 -20.88 13.88
N PRO A 412 -5.45 -20.81 14.47
CA PRO A 412 -4.36 -21.72 14.13
C PRO A 412 -4.66 -23.19 14.50
N GLU A 413 -5.65 -23.44 15.36
CA GLU A 413 -6.09 -24.79 15.74
C GLU A 413 -7.18 -25.34 14.79
N ALA A 414 -7.76 -24.49 13.93
CA ALA A 414 -8.75 -24.87 12.95
C ALA A 414 -8.11 -25.23 11.59
N PRO A 415 -8.67 -26.20 10.83
CA PRO A 415 -8.19 -26.51 9.48
C PRO A 415 -8.10 -25.31 8.54
N SER A 416 -9.07 -24.38 8.63
CA SER A 416 -9.10 -23.15 7.83
C SER A 416 -7.92 -22.24 8.17
N GLY A 417 -7.62 -22.05 9.45
CA GLY A 417 -6.52 -21.19 9.87
C GLY A 417 -5.15 -21.77 9.54
N ILE A 418 -4.99 -23.10 9.60
CA ILE A 418 -3.80 -23.77 9.08
C ILE A 418 -3.61 -23.43 7.59
N LEU A 419 -4.63 -23.58 6.76
CA LEU A 419 -4.52 -23.29 5.32
C LEU A 419 -4.27 -21.81 5.05
N TRP A 420 -4.93 -20.91 5.78
CA TRP A 420 -4.70 -19.47 5.64
C TRP A 420 -3.30 -19.05 6.08
N SER A 421 -2.71 -19.69 7.10
CA SER A 421 -1.36 -19.35 7.53
C SER A 421 -0.34 -19.54 6.42
N TRP A 422 -0.50 -20.54 5.56
CA TRP A 422 0.34 -20.72 4.38
C TRP A 422 0.13 -19.65 3.30
N LEU A 423 -1.06 -19.07 3.21
CA LEU A 423 -1.38 -18.01 2.25
C LEU A 423 -0.84 -16.65 2.74
N TYR A 424 -1.01 -16.30 4.01
CA TYR A 424 -0.54 -15.03 4.56
C TYR A 424 0.91 -15.07 5.08
N ALA A 425 1.55 -16.25 5.17
CA ALA A 425 2.94 -16.41 5.62
C ALA A 425 3.90 -15.44 4.91
N GLY A 426 3.62 -15.15 3.63
CA GLY A 426 4.32 -14.15 2.84
C GLY A 426 4.49 -12.78 3.51
N ILE A 427 3.57 -12.37 4.38
CA ILE A 427 3.63 -11.09 5.10
C ILE A 427 3.83 -11.25 6.61
N THR A 428 3.77 -12.46 7.17
CA THR A 428 3.90 -12.68 8.63
C THR A 428 5.16 -13.44 9.04
N GLU A 429 5.74 -14.25 8.17
CA GLU A 429 6.85 -15.15 8.52
C GLU A 429 8.07 -14.98 7.62
N VAL A 430 7.88 -14.56 6.37
CA VAL A 430 8.96 -14.41 5.38
C VAL A 430 9.10 -12.97 4.90
N GLY A 431 10.26 -12.66 4.33
CA GLY A 431 10.51 -11.37 3.67
C GLY A 431 9.85 -11.28 2.29
N VAL A 432 10.08 -10.14 1.62
CA VAL A 432 9.52 -9.83 0.30
C VAL A 432 9.78 -10.91 -0.75
N ASP A 433 10.93 -11.57 -0.68
CA ASP A 433 11.37 -12.59 -1.62
C ASP A 433 11.01 -14.03 -1.20
N GLY A 434 10.27 -14.19 -0.10
CA GLY A 434 9.81 -15.50 0.37
C GLY A 434 10.84 -16.32 1.17
N TYR A 435 11.92 -15.69 1.65
CA TYR A 435 12.96 -16.29 2.49
C TYR A 435 13.19 -15.54 3.80
#